data_AF-A0A1S2JY69-F1
#
_entry.id   AF-A0A1S2JY69-F1
#
_cell.length_a   1.000
_cell.length_b   1.000
_cell.length_c   1.000
_cell.angle_alpha   90.00
_cell.angle_beta   90.00
_cell.angle_gamma   90.00
#
_symmetry.space_group_name_H-M   'P 1'
#
loop_
_entity.id
_entity.type
_entity.pdbx_description
1 polymer ?
#
loop_
_entity_poly.entity_id
_entity_poly.type
_entity_poly.pdbx_seq_one_letter_code
_entity_poly.pdbx_strand_id
1 'polypeptide(L)'
;MPKGVVLLATPEGWRHSVHTADGGTVCGRLADVPAGADPAEARAATATLVARLARDVHAVDVDVTWEPPRGPGSWSARVTVAAPSEHAG
;
A
#
# COMPACT_ATOMS: atom_id res chain seq x y z
N MET A 1 7.26 -8.30 7.35
CA MET A 1 7.74 -7.18 6.51
C MET A 1 6.89 -7.08 5.24
N PRO A 2 6.20 -5.97 4.96
CA PRO A 2 5.49 -5.78 3.69
C PRO A 2 6.45 -5.80 2.49
N LYS A 3 6.10 -6.54 1.43
CA LYS A 3 6.88 -6.61 0.16
C LYS A 3 6.09 -6.12 -1.05
N GLY A 4 4.78 -6.10 -0.95
CA GLY A 4 3.89 -5.70 -2.04
C GLY A 4 2.48 -5.48 -1.56
N VAL A 5 1.69 -4.79 -2.37
CA VAL A 5 0.27 -4.58 -2.09
C VAL A 5 -0.53 -4.64 -3.39
N VAL A 6 -1.72 -5.22 -3.31
CA VAL A 6 -2.74 -5.13 -4.35
C VAL A 6 -3.89 -4.29 -3.82
N LEU A 7 -4.31 -3.30 -4.60
CA LEU A 7 -5.48 -2.46 -4.35
C LEU A 7 -6.54 -2.77 -5.40
N LEU A 8 -7.77 -2.96 -4.94
CA LEU A 8 -8.93 -3.30 -5.76
C LEU A 8 -10.06 -2.29 -5.52
N ALA A 9 -10.61 -1.75 -6.59
CA ALA A 9 -11.86 -1.02 -6.57
C ALA A 9 -13.02 -2.04 -6.57
N THR A 10 -13.95 -1.89 -5.63
CA THR A 10 -15.19 -2.69 -5.56
C THR A 10 -16.39 -1.75 -5.43
N PRO A 11 -17.60 -2.17 -5.80
CA PRO A 11 -18.80 -1.34 -5.63
C PRO A 11 -19.01 -0.89 -4.18
N GLU A 12 -18.56 -1.69 -3.21
CA GLU A 12 -18.71 -1.42 -1.79
C GLU A 12 -17.56 -0.58 -1.22
N GLY A 13 -16.52 -0.27 -2.00
CA GLY A 13 -15.34 0.48 -1.53
C GLY A 13 -14.00 -0.08 -2.01
N TRP A 14 -12.93 0.33 -1.34
CA TRP A 14 -11.57 -0.04 -1.72
C TRP A 14 -11.04 -1.17 -0.85
N ARG A 15 -10.58 -2.25 -1.48
CA ARG A 15 -10.02 -3.44 -0.82
C ARG A 15 -8.52 -3.48 -1.06
N HIS A 16 -7.75 -3.85 -0.04
CA HIS A 16 -6.31 -4.05 -0.19
C HIS A 16 -5.88 -5.44 0.29
N SER A 17 -4.83 -5.96 -0.32
CA SER A 17 -4.12 -7.17 0.12
C SER A 17 -2.64 -6.83 0.23
N VAL A 18 -2.11 -6.79 1.45
CA VAL A 18 -0.68 -6.57 1.71
C VAL A 18 0.01 -7.91 1.77
N HIS A 19 0.98 -8.13 0.91
CA HIS A 19 1.80 -9.33 0.90
C HIS A 19 3.07 -9.10 1.71
N THR A 20 3.45 -10.11 2.49
CA THR A 20 4.62 -10.06 3.36
C THR A 20 5.77 -10.91 2.82
N ALA A 21 7.00 -10.60 3.22
CA ALA A 21 8.21 -11.31 2.83
C ALA A 21 8.14 -12.81 3.16
N ASP A 22 7.57 -13.15 4.32
CA ASP A 22 7.38 -14.50 4.85
C ASP A 22 6.22 -15.28 4.18
N GLY A 23 5.55 -14.69 3.20
CA GLY A 23 4.49 -15.36 2.43
C GLY A 23 3.08 -15.16 3.00
N GLY A 24 2.94 -14.50 4.15
CA GLY A 24 1.64 -14.09 4.68
C GLY A 24 0.95 -13.01 3.84
N THR A 25 -0.37 -12.94 3.97
CA THR A 25 -1.21 -11.91 3.31
C THR A 25 -2.18 -11.32 4.32
N VAL A 26 -2.28 -9.99 4.35
CA VAL A 26 -3.23 -9.25 5.19
C VAL A 26 -4.21 -8.52 4.28
N CYS A 27 -5.47 -8.94 4.34
CA CYS A 27 -6.56 -8.33 3.58
C CYS A 27 -7.31 -7.29 4.42
N GLY A 28 -7.75 -6.21 3.80
CA GLY A 28 -8.51 -5.18 4.48
C GLY A 28 -9.32 -4.30 3.54
N ARG A 29 -9.88 -3.23 4.10
CA ARG A 29 -10.67 -2.21 3.41
C ARG A 29 -10.18 -0.84 3.86
N LEU A 30 -10.11 0.12 2.94
CA LEU A 30 -9.89 1.51 3.30
C LEU A 30 -11.20 2.08 3.88
N ALA A 31 -11.21 2.32 5.19
CA ALA A 31 -12.41 2.83 5.88
C ALA A 31 -12.69 4.31 5.54
N ASP A 32 -11.64 5.10 5.36
CA ASP A 32 -11.72 6.55 5.19
C ASP A 32 -11.73 7.00 3.73
N VAL A 33 -11.76 6.07 2.77
CA VAL A 33 -11.76 6.38 1.34
C VAL A 33 -13.10 5.97 0.73
N PRO A 34 -13.92 6.93 0.23
CA PRO A 34 -15.20 6.64 -0.42
C PRO A 34 -15.05 5.71 -1.64
N ALA A 35 -16.06 4.89 -1.92
CA ALA A 35 -16.04 3.95 -3.04
C ALA A 35 -15.83 4.62 -4.42
N GLY A 36 -16.31 5.85 -4.59
CA GLY A 36 -16.15 6.64 -5.82
C GLY A 36 -14.93 7.56 -5.84
N ALA A 37 -14.02 7.45 -4.86
CA ALA A 37 -12.81 8.28 -4.81
C ALA A 37 -11.92 8.06 -6.04
N ASP A 38 -11.03 9.02 -6.30
CA ASP A 38 -10.06 8.88 -7.37
C ASP A 38 -9.08 7.72 -7.06
N PRO A 39 -8.71 6.86 -8.04
CA PRO A 39 -7.74 5.79 -7.80
C PRO A 39 -6.38 6.28 -7.26
N ALA A 40 -5.95 7.50 -7.55
CA ALA A 40 -4.75 8.09 -6.96
C ALA A 40 -4.91 8.33 -5.45
N GLU A 41 -6.07 8.77 -4.99
CA GLU A 41 -6.38 8.96 -3.58
C GLU A 41 -6.36 7.62 -2.83
N ALA A 42 -7.04 6.61 -3.36
CA ALA A 42 -7.05 5.26 -2.78
C ALA A 42 -5.64 4.64 -2.74
N ARG A 43 -4.82 4.88 -3.77
CA ARG A 43 -3.40 4.48 -3.80
C ARG A 43 -2.57 5.21 -2.73
N ALA A 44 -2.74 6.52 -2.56
CA ALA A 44 -2.04 7.28 -1.54
C ALA A 44 -2.42 6.85 -0.11
N ALA A 45 -3.71 6.61 0.14
CA ALA A 45 -4.20 6.09 1.41
C ALA A 45 -3.65 4.68 1.71
N THR A 46 -3.63 3.81 0.70
CA THR A 46 -3.04 2.46 0.82
C THR A 46 -1.54 2.54 1.11
N ALA A 47 -0.80 3.41 0.42
CA ALA A 47 0.62 3.61 0.67
C ALA A 47 0.88 4.10 2.11
N THR A 48 0.07 5.02 2.61
CA THR A 48 0.13 5.50 4.00
C THR A 48 -0.12 4.38 5.01
N LEU A 49 -1.11 3.52 4.76
CA LEU A 49 -1.40 2.35 5.58
C LEU A 49 -0.20 1.39 5.63
N VAL A 50 0.38 1.08 4.46
CA VAL A 50 1.55 0.18 4.36
C VAL A 50 2.76 0.78 5.08
N ALA A 51 3.01 2.07 4.91
CA ALA A 51 4.12 2.76 5.58
C ALA A 51 3.95 2.76 7.11
N ARG A 52 2.74 3.02 7.62
CA ARG A 52 2.44 2.91 9.06
C ARG A 52 2.65 1.49 9.56
N LEU A 53 2.12 0.48 8.86
CA LEU A 53 2.30 -0.92 9.26
C LEU A 53 3.78 -1.31 9.33
N ALA A 54 4.59 -0.90 8.35
CA ALA A 54 6.02 -1.17 8.35
C ALA A 54 6.74 -0.47 9.52
N ARG A 55 6.40 0.78 9.81
CA ARG A 55 6.97 1.52 10.93
C ARG A 55 6.56 0.95 12.28
N ASP A 56 5.27 0.69 12.49
CA ASP A 56 4.71 0.30 13.79
C ASP A 56 5.13 -1.13 14.19
N VAL A 57 5.25 -2.04 13.21
CA VAL A 57 5.55 -3.46 13.48
C VAL A 57 7.03 -3.81 13.27
N HIS A 58 7.72 -3.09 12.38
CA HIS A 58 9.10 -3.41 12.00
C HIS A 58 10.10 -2.27 12.23
N ALA A 59 9.66 -1.09 12.69
CA ALA A 59 10.50 0.08 12.91
C ALA A 59 11.33 0.50 11.67
N VAL A 60 10.77 0.30 10.47
CA VAL A 60 11.39 0.69 9.20
C VAL A 60 10.48 1.61 8.40
N ASP A 61 11.10 2.57 7.72
CA ASP A 61 10.44 3.34 6.68
C ASP A 61 10.49 2.58 5.35
N VAL A 62 9.43 2.73 4.55
CA VAL A 62 9.28 2.03 3.27
C VAL A 62 8.75 2.97 2.20
N ASP A 63 9.20 2.72 0.98
CA ASP A 63 8.65 3.31 -0.23
C ASP A 63 7.67 2.35 -0.90
N VAL A 64 6.56 2.91 -1.40
CA VAL A 64 5.54 2.16 -2.14
C VAL A 64 5.55 2.63 -3.59
N THR A 65 6.00 1.77 -4.49
CA THR A 65 6.07 2.06 -5.92
C THR A 65 4.96 1.34 -6.66
N TRP A 66 3.99 2.11 -7.17
CA TRP A 66 2.88 1.59 -7.97
C TRP A 66 3.34 1.16 -9.36
N GLU A 67 2.98 -0.06 -9.74
CA GLU A 67 3.20 -0.58 -11.09
C GLU A 67 2.17 0.02 -12.06
N PRO A 68 2.48 0.02 -13.38
CA PRO A 68 1.49 0.32 -14.40
C PRO A 68 0.25 -0.58 -14.24
N PRO A 69 -0.97 -0.02 -14.27
CA PRO A 69 -2.19 -0.80 -14.10
C PRO A 69 -2.31 -1.84 -15.22
N ARG A 70 -2.54 -3.09 -14.84
CA ARG A 70 -2.69 -4.21 -15.80
C ARG A 70 -4.13 -4.43 -16.26
N GLY A 71 -5.08 -3.73 -15.63
CA GLY A 71 -6.50 -3.78 -15.96
C GLY A 71 -7.29 -2.74 -15.17
N PRO A 72 -8.57 -2.52 -15.51
CA PRO A 72 -9.41 -1.59 -14.78
C PRO A 72 -9.65 -2.08 -13.35
N GLY A 73 -9.64 -1.17 -12.38
CA GLY A 73 -10.05 -1.48 -11.00
C GLY A 73 -9.04 -2.28 -10.18
N SER A 74 -7.83 -2.54 -10.68
CA SER A 74 -6.79 -3.26 -9.95
C SER A 74 -5.41 -2.62 -10.14
N TRP A 75 -4.72 -2.39 -9.02
CA TRP A 75 -3.39 -1.80 -8.99
C TRP A 75 -2.48 -2.61 -8.08
N SER A 76 -1.26 -2.86 -8.53
CA SER A 76 -0.22 -3.50 -7.73
C SER A 76 0.89 -2.51 -7.42
N ALA A 77 1.51 -2.66 -6.26
CA ALA A 77 2.71 -1.92 -5.90
C ALA A 77 3.73 -2.83 -5.25
N ARG A 78 5.00 -2.50 -5.48
CA ARG A 78 6.14 -3.05 -4.75
C ARG A 78 6.41 -2.19 -3.53
N VAL A 79 6.81 -2.84 -2.44
CA VAL A 79 7.26 -2.17 -1.22
C VAL A 79 8.75 -2.43 -1.03
N THR A 80 9.52 -1.37 -0.86
CA THR A 80 10.96 -1.43 -0.61
C THR A 80 11.29 -0.69 0.67
N VAL A 81 12.28 -1.16 1.43
CA VAL A 81 12.81 -0.39 2.56
C VAL A 81 13.37 0.92 2.02
N ALA A 82 12.92 2.04 2.58
CA ALA A 82 13.44 3.34 2.22
C ALA A 82 14.92 3.38 2.62
N ALA A 83 15.76 3.94 1.75
CA ALA A 83 17.12 4.25 2.17
C ALA A 83 17.04 5.21 3.38
N PRO A 84 17.91 5.10 4.38
CA PRO A 84 17.97 6.10 5.42
C PRO A 84 18.18 7.45 4.74
N SER A 85 17.23 8.37 4.92
CA SER A 85 17.38 9.73 4.45
C SER A 85 18.67 10.26 5.07
N GLU A 86 19.66 10.58 4.24
CA GLU A 86 20.84 11.33 4.67
C GLU A 86 20.35 12.72 5.08
N HIS A 87 19.86 12.85 6.31
CA HIS A 87 19.64 14.16 6.91
C HIS A 87 21.03 14.78 7.09
N ALA A 88 21.38 15.65 6.14
CA ALA A 88 22.38 16.69 6.33
C ALA A 88 22.12 17.37 7.69
N GLY A 89 23.19 17.47 8.48
CA GLY A 89 23.17 18.04 9.83
C GLY A 89 22.95 19.54 9.88
#